data_AF-A0A4Q3JE62-F1
#
_entry.id   AF-A0A4Q3JE62-F1
#
_cell.length_a   1.000
_cell.length_b   1.000
_cell.length_c   1.000
_cell.angle_alpha   90.00
_cell.angle_beta   90.00
_cell.angle_gamma   90.00
#
_symmetry.space_group_name_H-M   'P 1'
#
loop_
_entity.id
_entity.type
_entity.pdbx_description
1 polymer ?
#
loop_
_entity_poly.entity_id
_entity_poly.type
_entity_poly.pdbx_seq_one_letter_code
_entity_poly.pdbx_strand_id
1 'polypeptide(L)'
;RWPCYYGIDTPTRSELIAASHTPEQIARYLTADSLVYLPLERLLEAAGAVTGRGPDTFCHACFSGDYAVPFVAAPPHAGRHLPLLPEA
;
A
#
# COMPACT_ATOMS: atom_id res chain seq x y z
N ARG A 1 -1.83 -4.06 1.95
CA ARG A 1 -1.66 -5.35 1.21
C ARG A 1 -0.31 -5.41 0.50
N TRP A 2 0.23 -4.26 0.10
CA TRP A 2 1.51 -4.14 -0.58
C TRP A 2 2.47 -3.29 0.28
N PRO A 3 3.79 -3.54 0.25
CA PRO A 3 4.78 -2.73 0.97
C PRO A 3 4.94 -1.35 0.32
N CYS A 4 5.29 -0.33 1.09
CA CYS A 4 5.66 0.96 0.53
C CYS A 4 7.09 0.94 -0.01
N TYR A 5 7.31 1.61 -1.15
CA TYR A 5 8.64 1.85 -1.71
C TYR A 5 9.00 3.34 -1.80
N TYR A 6 8.12 4.22 -1.35
CA TYR A 6 8.25 5.68 -1.43
C TYR A 6 8.64 6.33 -0.09
N GLY A 7 9.23 5.56 0.83
CA GLY A 7 9.82 6.08 2.06
C GLY A 7 9.04 5.85 3.35
N ILE A 8 7.83 5.30 3.31
CA ILE A 8 7.17 4.79 4.53
C ILE A 8 7.77 3.43 4.89
N ASP A 9 8.21 3.28 6.14
CA ASP A 9 8.72 2.00 6.65
C ASP A 9 7.56 1.01 6.85
N THR A 10 7.46 0.03 5.95
CA THR A 10 6.48 -1.06 6.04
C THR A 10 7.18 -2.42 5.98
N PRO A 11 6.65 -3.44 6.67
CA PRO A 11 7.14 -4.82 6.57
C PRO A 11 7.17 -5.35 5.14
N THR A 12 7.88 -6.47 4.93
CA THR A 12 7.89 -7.16 3.64
C THR A 12 6.47 -7.65 3.32
N ARG A 13 6.19 -7.92 2.04
CA ARG A 13 4.86 -8.40 1.64
C ARG A 13 4.44 -9.66 2.41
N SER A 14 5.37 -10.58 2.66
CA SER A 14 5.11 -11.82 3.43
C SER A 14 4.76 -11.57 4.90
N GLU A 15 5.23 -10.47 5.48
CA GLU A 15 4.96 -10.10 6.88
C GLU A 15 3.64 -9.32 7.03
N LEU A 16 3.08 -8.79 5.94
CA LEU A 16 1.80 -8.08 5.96
C LEU A 16 0.64 -9.08 6.00
N ILE A 17 -0.09 -9.17 7.13
CA ILE A 17 -1.20 -10.14 7.29
C ILE A 17 -2.26 -10.01 6.18
N ALA A 18 -2.59 -8.79 5.77
CA ALA A 18 -3.56 -8.51 4.71
C ALA A 18 -3.07 -8.87 3.29
N ALA A 19 -1.79 -9.25 3.11
CA ALA A 19 -1.28 -9.72 1.83
C ALA A 19 -1.68 -11.18 1.53
N SER A 20 -1.96 -11.97 2.56
CA SER A 20 -2.26 -13.41 2.45
C SER A 20 -3.59 -13.83 3.08
N HIS A 21 -4.23 -12.98 3.90
CA HIS A 21 -5.46 -13.31 4.61
C HIS A 21 -6.65 -12.44 4.16
N THR A 22 -7.85 -13.03 4.20
CA THR A 22 -9.14 -12.32 4.07
C THR A 22 -9.52 -11.62 5.38
N PRO A 23 -10.43 -10.62 5.38
CA PRO A 23 -10.90 -9.99 6.61
C PRO A 23 -11.39 -10.97 7.68
N GLU A 24 -12.08 -12.05 7.29
CA GLU A 24 -12.59 -13.09 8.20
C GLU A 24 -11.45 -13.93 8.80
N GLN A 25 -10.40 -14.19 8.01
CA GLN A 25 -9.20 -14.86 8.52
C GLN A 25 -8.43 -13.95 9.49
N ILE A 26 -8.36 -12.66 9.20
CA ILE A 26 -7.70 -11.67 10.08
C ILE A 26 -8.49 -11.50 11.38
N ALA A 27 -9.83 -11.42 11.31
CA ALA A 27 -10.68 -11.37 12.49
C ALA A 27 -10.42 -12.57 13.42
N ARG A 28 -10.38 -13.79 12.86
CA ARG A 28 -10.03 -15.01 13.61
C ARG A 28 -8.63 -14.95 14.21
N TYR A 29 -7.63 -14.50 13.44
CA TYR A 29 -6.25 -14.35 13.92
C TYR A 29 -6.17 -13.38 15.12
N LEU A 30 -6.94 -12.29 15.07
CA LEU A 30 -7.02 -11.28 16.13
C LEU A 30 -7.98 -11.63 17.27
N THR A 31 -8.67 -12.77 17.20
CA THR A 31 -9.74 -13.17 18.15
C THR A 31 -10.89 -12.15 18.26
N ALA A 32 -11.18 -11.44 17.18
CA ALA A 32 -12.27 -10.48 17.10
C ALA A 32 -13.57 -11.13 16.59
N ASP A 33 -14.72 -10.64 17.04
CA ASP A 33 -16.05 -11.09 16.55
C ASP A 33 -16.25 -10.76 15.06
N SER A 34 -15.72 -9.62 14.61
CA SER A 34 -15.77 -9.18 13.21
C SER A 34 -14.65 -8.20 12.88
N LEU A 35 -14.32 -8.08 11.59
CA LEU A 35 -13.38 -7.08 11.07
C LEU A 35 -13.85 -6.61 9.70
N VAL A 36 -13.86 -5.29 9.51
CA VAL A 36 -14.17 -4.66 8.23
C VAL A 36 -13.14 -3.56 7.96
N TYR A 37 -12.72 -3.41 6.71
CA TYR A 37 -11.85 -2.31 6.27
C TYR A 37 -12.69 -1.14 5.74
N LEU A 38 -12.21 0.09 5.95
CA LEU A 38 -12.73 1.26 5.25
C LEU A 38 -12.47 1.08 3.73
N PRO A 39 -13.49 1.24 2.86
CA PRO A 39 -13.28 1.17 1.42
C PRO A 39 -12.31 2.26 0.95
N LEU A 40 -11.47 1.93 -0.03
CA LEU A 40 -10.42 2.84 -0.51
C LEU A 40 -11.02 4.15 -1.04
N GLU A 41 -12.13 4.05 -1.76
CA GLU A 41 -12.84 5.19 -2.34
C GLU A 41 -13.28 6.15 -1.23
N ARG A 42 -13.82 5.61 -0.13
CA ARG A 42 -14.24 6.41 1.04
C ARG A 42 -13.07 7.03 1.79
N LEU A 43 -11.94 6.33 1.86
CA LEU A 43 -10.70 6.89 2.42
C LEU A 43 -10.21 8.08 1.59
N LEU A 44 -10.20 7.97 0.25
CA LEU A 44 -9.77 9.04 -0.65
C LEU A 44 -10.74 10.24 -0.59
N GLU A 45 -12.05 9.97 -0.54
CA GLU A 45 -13.06 11.01 -0.32
C GLU A 45 -12.83 11.77 0.99
N ALA A 46 -12.63 11.05 2.09
CA ALA A 46 -12.38 11.63 3.41
C ALA A 46 -11.06 12.41 3.47
N ALA A 47 -10.04 12.00 2.71
CA ALA A 47 -8.77 12.71 2.56
C ALA A 47 -8.86 13.96 1.68
N GLY A 48 -10.02 14.23 1.07
CA GLY A 48 -10.27 15.45 0.28
C GLY A 48 -9.97 15.31 -1.22
N ALA A 49 -9.80 14.11 -1.76
CA ALA A 49 -9.52 13.88 -3.19
C ALA A 49 -10.61 14.41 -4.14
N VAL A 50 -11.84 14.64 -3.62
CA VAL A 50 -13.00 15.16 -4.37
C VAL A 50 -12.92 16.67 -4.61
N THR A 51 -12.07 17.41 -3.88
CA THR A 51 -12.02 18.89 -3.89
C THR A 51 -11.23 19.51 -5.05
N GLY A 52 -11.19 18.85 -6.22
CA GLY A 52 -10.60 19.42 -7.44
C GLY A 52 -9.11 19.13 -7.66
N ARG A 53 -8.52 18.19 -6.91
CA ARG A 53 -7.15 17.70 -7.15
C ARG A 53 -7.09 16.31 -7.81
N GLY A 54 -8.23 15.63 -7.96
CA GLY A 54 -8.37 14.35 -8.66
C GLY A 54 -7.88 13.13 -7.85
N PRO A 55 -8.27 11.90 -8.23
CA PRO A 55 -7.81 10.67 -7.58
C PRO A 55 -6.28 10.49 -7.61
N ASP A 56 -5.59 11.14 -8.54
CA ASP A 56 -4.12 11.14 -8.68
C ASP A 56 -3.40 11.99 -7.61
N THR A 57 -4.11 12.62 -6.68
CA THR A 57 -3.46 13.48 -5.65
C THR A 57 -2.71 12.67 -4.60
N PHE A 58 -3.17 11.45 -4.30
CA PHE A 58 -2.67 10.66 -3.18
C PHE A 58 -2.14 9.31 -3.64
N CYS A 59 -0.94 8.96 -3.17
CA CYS A 59 -0.45 7.60 -3.30
C CYS A 59 -1.33 6.63 -2.50
N HIS A 60 -1.92 5.65 -3.18
CA HIS A 60 -2.70 4.57 -2.55
C HIS A 60 -2.11 3.18 -2.81
N ALA A 61 -0.85 3.10 -3.26
CA ALA A 61 -0.20 1.87 -3.70
C ALA A 61 -0.15 0.78 -2.62
N CYS A 62 0.04 1.15 -1.35
CA CYS A 62 0.04 0.20 -0.23
C CYS A 62 -1.30 -0.57 -0.08
N PHE A 63 -2.39 0.04 -0.56
CA PHE A 63 -3.73 -0.53 -0.56
C PHE A 63 -4.04 -1.25 -1.87
N SER A 64 -3.90 -0.58 -3.02
CA SER A 64 -4.30 -1.09 -4.34
C SER A 64 -3.22 -1.94 -5.04
N GLY A 65 -1.95 -1.68 -4.76
CA GLY A 65 -0.82 -2.20 -5.54
C GLY A 65 -0.52 -1.42 -6.81
N ASP A 66 -1.22 -0.31 -7.03
CA ASP A 66 -1.01 0.59 -8.17
C ASP A 66 0.06 1.62 -7.83
N TYR A 67 1.28 1.38 -8.32
CA TYR A 67 2.43 2.25 -8.11
C TYR A 67 2.62 3.14 -9.33
N ALA A 68 2.59 4.46 -9.10
CA ALA A 68 2.76 5.46 -10.15
C ALA A 68 4.09 5.35 -10.92
N VAL A 69 5.13 4.73 -10.33
CA VAL A 69 6.39 4.45 -11.02
C VAL A 69 6.49 2.97 -11.37
N PRO A 70 6.89 2.62 -12.60
CA PRO A 70 7.14 1.23 -12.96
C PRO A 70 8.36 0.70 -12.22
N PHE A 71 8.28 -0.55 -11.76
CA PHE A 71 9.44 -1.25 -11.24
C PHE A 71 10.29 -1.77 -12.40
N VAL A 72 11.53 -1.32 -12.47
CA VAL A 72 12.54 -2.03 -13.27
C VAL A 72 12.94 -3.27 -12.48
N ALA A 73 13.19 -4.40 -13.16
CA ALA A 73 13.68 -5.60 -12.50
C ALA A 73 14.89 -5.22 -11.64
N ALA A 74 14.76 -5.41 -10.32
CA ALA A 74 15.82 -5.03 -9.40
C ALA A 74 17.07 -5.86 -9.72
N PRO A 75 18.26 -5.25 -9.78
CA PRO A 75 19.49 -6.03 -9.82
C PRO A 75 19.54 -6.94 -8.58
N PRO A 76 20.13 -8.14 -8.69
CA PRO A 76 20.28 -9.01 -7.53
C PRO A 76 20.97 -8.21 -6.42
N HIS A 77 20.34 -8.17 -5.24
CA HIS A 77 20.77 -7.44 -4.02
C HIS A 77 20.45 -5.94 -3.92
N ALA A 78 19.53 -5.38 -4.71
CA ALA A 78 18.99 -4.05 -4.40
C ALA A 78 18.33 -4.05 -3.01
N GLY A 79 18.62 -3.04 -2.18
CA GLY A 79 17.96 -2.85 -0.89
C GLY A 79 16.44 -2.67 -1.03
N ARG A 80 15.70 -2.74 0.09
CA ARG A 80 14.22 -2.69 0.09
C ARG A 80 13.62 -1.39 -0.46
N HIS A 81 14.41 -0.33 -0.57
CA HIS A 81 14.00 0.97 -1.09
C HIS A 81 14.52 1.15 -2.51
N LEU A 82 13.68 1.70 -3.40
CA LEU A 82 14.16 2.09 -4.73
C LEU A 82 15.28 3.12 -4.53
N PRO A 83 16.43 2.97 -5.21
CA PRO A 83 17.42 4.02 -5.22
C PRO A 83 16.77 5.30 -5.74
N LEU A 84 17.05 6.43 -5.08
CA LEU A 84 16.70 7.73 -5.64
C LEU A 84 17.34 7.78 -7.03
N LEU A 85 16.54 8.07 -8.06
CA LEU A 85 17.08 8.29 -9.40
C LEU A 85 18.14 9.39 -9.28
N PRO A 86 19.35 9.20 -9.85
CA PRO A 86 20.33 10.28 -9.88
C PRO A 86 19.67 11.50 -10.53
N GLU A 87 19.87 12.67 -9.94
CA GLU A 87 19.30 13.92 -10.46
C GLU A 87 19.67 14.06 -11.94
N ALA A 88 18.67 14.42 -12.74
CA ALA A 88 18.79 14.64 -14.19
C ALA A 88 19.66 15.87 -14.49
#